data_AF-A0A536A6C7-F1
#
_entry.id   AF-A0A536A6C7-F1
#
_cell.length_a   1.000
_cell.length_b   1.000
_cell.length_c   1.000
_cell.angle_alpha   90.00
_cell.angle_beta   90.00
_cell.angle_gamma   90.00
#
_symmetry.space_group_name_H-M   'P 1'
#
loop_
_entity.id
_entity.type
_entity.pdbx_description
1 polymer ?
#
loop_
_entity_poly.entity_id
_entity_poly.type
_entity_poly.pdbx_seq_one_letter_code
_entity_poly.pdbx_strand_id
1 'polypeptide(L)'
;MPMEELPEPVDTESADPEDLALGALLALQARWREAEGRQVTLRALGLELGPQERYLSAVCATHGRFHVLWRGAASADRPERIACPGSAQLRCDDGCAVDFTYEPARPTS
;
A
#
# COMPACT_ATOMS: atom_id res chain seq x y z
N MET A 1 45.28 6.47 22.84
CA MET A 1 44.13 7.22 22.29
C MET A 1 42.88 6.60 22.88
N PRO A 2 42.13 7.26 23.77
CA PRO A 2 40.84 6.72 24.19
C PRO A 2 39.89 6.77 22.99
N MET A 3 39.18 5.68 22.71
CA MET A 3 38.12 5.65 21.71
C MET A 3 36.97 6.50 22.22
N GLU A 4 36.52 7.46 21.42
CA GLU A 4 35.27 8.18 21.65
C GLU A 4 34.13 7.16 21.62
N GLU A 5 33.45 6.98 22.76
CA GLU A 5 32.22 6.21 22.83
C GLU A 5 31.17 6.90 21.95
N LEU A 6 30.76 6.22 20.88
CA LEU A 6 29.63 6.65 20.07
C LEU A 6 28.37 6.63 20.95
N PRO A 7 27.53 7.68 20.92
CA PRO A 7 26.27 7.66 21.67
C PRO A 7 25.40 6.51 21.16
N GLU A 8 24.90 5.69 22.08
CA GLU A 8 23.98 4.62 21.76
C GLU A 8 22.74 5.20 21.04
N PRO A 9 22.23 4.53 20.00
CA PRO A 9 21.02 4.97 19.32
C PRO A 9 19.89 5.02 20.36
N VAL A 10 19.26 6.19 20.48
CA VAL A 10 18.06 6.34 21.30
C VAL A 10 17.03 5.38 20.73
N ASP A 11 16.68 4.35 21.51
CA ASP A 11 15.51 3.52 21.27
C ASP A 11 14.32 4.47 21.16
N THR A 12 13.95 4.76 19.92
CA THR A 12 12.69 5.43 19.63
C THR A 12 11.66 4.38 19.96
N GLU A 13 11.11 4.47 21.17
CA GLU A 13 10.06 3.62 21.71
C GLU A 13 9.02 3.43 20.60
N SER A 14 9.09 2.27 19.95
CA SER A 14 8.21 1.97 18.83
C SER A 14 6.83 1.80 19.45
N ALA A 15 6.01 2.84 19.36
CA ALA A 15 4.67 2.83 19.94
C ALA A 15 3.94 1.54 19.56
N ASP A 16 3.35 0.87 20.55
CA ASP A 16 2.63 -0.38 20.37
C ASP A 16 1.59 -0.20 19.25
N PRO A 17 1.54 -1.11 18.24
CA PRO A 17 0.50 -1.09 17.21
C PRO A 17 -0.92 -0.93 17.76
N GLU A 18 -1.23 -1.50 18.92
CA GLU A 18 -2.54 -1.38 19.56
C GLU A 18 -2.81 0.04 20.07
N ASP A 19 -1.82 0.69 20.69
CA ASP A 19 -1.92 2.07 21.15
C ASP A 19 -2.06 3.06 19.98
N LEU A 20 -1.34 2.82 18.89
CA LEU A 20 -1.47 3.58 17.64
C LEU A 20 -2.87 3.42 17.04
N ALA A 21 -3.40 2.19 17.02
CA ALA A 21 -4.74 1.91 16.53
C ALA A 21 -5.81 2.60 17.40
N LEU A 22 -5.69 2.54 18.72
CA LEU A 22 -6.60 3.21 19.64
C LEU A 22 -6.57 4.73 19.45
N GLY A 23 -5.38 5.33 19.35
CA GLY A 23 -5.21 6.76 19.07
C GLY A 23 -5.89 7.18 17.77
N ALA A 24 -5.74 6.39 16.69
CA ALA A 24 -6.39 6.65 15.42
C ALA A 24 -7.93 6.59 15.51
N LEU A 25 -8.48 5.62 16.25
CA LEU A 25 -9.93 5.48 16.46
C LEU A 25 -10.51 6.65 17.26
N LEU A 26 -9.82 7.10 18.31
CA LEU A 26 -10.24 8.27 19.11
C LEU A 26 -10.21 9.56 18.27
N ALA A 27 -9.16 9.75 17.47
CA ALA A 27 -9.06 10.89 16.55
C ALA A 27 -10.16 10.86 15.46
N LEU A 28 -10.54 9.68 14.97
CA LEU A 28 -11.66 9.52 14.05
C LEU A 28 -12.99 9.89 14.73
N GLN A 29 -13.21 9.45 15.96
CA GLN A 29 -14.42 9.76 16.73
C GLN A 29 -14.57 11.26 16.99
N ALA A 30 -13.48 11.96 17.33
CA ALA A 30 -13.49 13.42 17.52
C ALA A 30 -13.93 14.14 16.24
N ARG A 31 -13.29 13.83 15.10
CA ARG A 31 -13.64 14.39 13.79
C ARG A 31 -15.09 14.09 13.38
N TRP A 32 -15.59 12.89 13.72
CA TRP A 32 -16.98 12.52 13.47
C TRP A 32 -17.95 13.41 14.24
N ARG A 33 -17.72 13.61 15.55
CA ARG A 33 -18.57 14.47 16.40
C ARG A 33 -18.55 15.94 15.95
N GLU A 34 -17.40 16.44 15.51
CA GLU A 34 -17.30 17.80 14.96
C GLU A 34 -18.08 17.97 13.65
N ALA A 35 -18.16 16.92 12.84
CA ALA A 35 -18.90 16.90 11.58
C ALA A 35 -20.39 16.55 11.77
N GLU A 36 -20.81 16.16 12.97
CA GLU A 36 -22.18 15.75 13.28
C GLU A 36 -23.17 16.90 13.02
N GLY A 37 -24.27 16.61 12.31
CA GLY A 37 -25.21 17.62 11.82
C GLY A 37 -24.85 18.27 10.47
N ARG A 38 -23.72 17.89 9.86
CA ARG A 38 -23.36 18.20 8.46
C ARG A 38 -23.31 16.91 7.64
N GLN A 39 -23.26 17.03 6.32
CA GLN A 39 -22.94 15.88 5.45
C GLN A 39 -21.50 15.44 5.72
N VAL A 40 -21.34 14.34 6.45
CA VAL A 40 -20.02 13.76 6.76
C VAL A 40 -19.48 13.10 5.48
N THR A 41 -18.29 13.53 5.06
CA THR A 41 -17.55 12.92 3.94
C THR A 41 -16.25 12.31 4.47
N LEU A 42 -15.68 11.33 3.76
CA LEU A 42 -14.40 10.72 4.15
C LEU A 42 -13.29 11.77 4.26
N ARG A 43 -13.25 12.74 3.35
CA ARG A 43 -12.34 13.88 3.45
C ARG A 43 -12.55 14.71 4.72
N ALA A 44 -13.79 14.95 5.13
CA ALA A 44 -14.08 15.66 6.39
C ALA A 44 -13.61 14.89 7.63
N LEU A 45 -13.52 13.56 7.52
CA LEU A 45 -12.93 12.69 8.54
C LEU A 45 -11.41 12.57 8.41
N GLY A 46 -10.76 13.36 7.52
CA GLY A 46 -9.33 13.27 7.23
C GLY A 46 -8.91 11.92 6.64
N LEU A 47 -9.84 11.22 5.99
CA LEU A 47 -9.60 9.99 5.24
C LEU A 47 -9.53 10.34 3.76
N GLU A 48 -8.34 10.23 3.18
CA GLU A 48 -8.15 10.39 1.73
C GLU A 48 -8.12 9.02 1.06
N LEU A 49 -9.14 8.78 0.22
CA LEU A 49 -9.16 7.63 -0.66
C LEU A 49 -8.33 7.96 -1.91
N GLY A 50 -7.03 7.73 -1.84
CA GLY A 50 -6.17 7.74 -3.02
C GLY A 50 -6.44 6.51 -3.91
N PRO A 51 -6.23 6.59 -5.23
CA PRO A 51 -6.19 5.39 -6.05
C PRO A 51 -5.12 4.43 -5.52
N GLN A 52 -5.44 3.14 -5.46
CA GLN A 52 -4.45 2.13 -5.07
C GLN A 52 -3.51 1.91 -6.24
N GLU A 53 -2.20 2.02 -5.98
CA GLU A 53 -1.16 1.61 -6.92
C GLU A 53 -0.38 0.44 -6.32
N ARG A 54 -0.39 -0.72 -7.00
CA ARG A 54 0.36 -1.91 -6.57
C ARG A 54 0.94 -2.62 -7.78
N TYR A 55 2.14 -3.17 -7.64
CA TYR A 55 2.64 -4.13 -8.61
C TYR A 55 2.08 -5.51 -8.31
N LEU A 56 1.52 -6.13 -9.34
CA LEU A 56 1.01 -7.50 -9.31
C LEU A 56 2.01 -8.40 -10.02
N SER A 57 2.45 -9.48 -9.37
CA SER A 57 3.29 -10.50 -10.00
C SER A 57 2.47 -11.74 -10.31
N ALA A 58 2.76 -12.35 -11.46
CA ALA A 58 2.22 -13.63 -11.87
C ALA A 58 3.28 -14.41 -12.68
N VAL A 59 3.06 -15.71 -12.82
CA VAL A 59 3.92 -16.59 -13.62
C VAL A 59 3.12 -17.16 -14.79
N CYS A 60 3.56 -16.84 -16.01
CA CYS A 60 3.08 -17.50 -17.22
C CYS A 60 3.86 -18.80 -17.43
N ALA A 61 3.17 -19.88 -17.76
CA ALA A 61 3.81 -21.17 -18.04
C ALA A 61 4.80 -21.10 -19.21
N THR A 62 4.56 -20.21 -20.17
CA THR A 62 5.37 -20.07 -21.39
C THR A 62 6.47 -19.00 -21.24
N HIS A 63 6.15 -17.84 -20.66
CA HIS A 63 7.03 -16.66 -20.68
C HIS A 63 7.70 -16.37 -19.33
N GLY A 64 7.39 -17.13 -18.28
CA GLY A 64 7.95 -16.93 -16.95
C GLY A 64 7.27 -15.82 -16.15
N ARG A 65 7.99 -15.26 -15.18
CA ARG A 65 7.47 -14.25 -14.25
C ARG A 65 7.37 -12.88 -14.90
N PHE A 66 6.25 -12.21 -14.68
CA PHE A 66 6.02 -10.84 -15.13
C PHE A 66 5.32 -10.01 -14.05
N HIS A 67 5.37 -8.69 -14.23
CA HIS A 67 4.86 -7.72 -13.26
C HIS A 67 4.05 -6.65 -13.99
N VAL A 68 2.89 -6.29 -13.44
CA VAL A 68 2.01 -5.25 -13.99
C VAL A 68 1.66 -4.26 -12.88
N LEU A 69 1.75 -2.96 -13.19
CA LEU A 69 1.23 -1.92 -12.32
C LEU A 69 -0.29 -1.91 -12.40
N TRP A 70 -0.95 -2.25 -11.30
CA TRP A 70 -2.39 -2.13 -11.15
C TRP A 70 -2.74 -0.80 -10.49
N ARG A 71 -3.74 -0.14 -11.08
CA ARG A 71 -4.32 1.12 -10.60
C ARG A 71 -5.81 0.90 -10.38
N GLY A 72 -6.25 1.00 -9.14
CA GLY A 72 -7.65 0.82 -8.76
C GLY A 72 -8.20 2.01 -7.99
N ALA A 73 -9.53 2.14 -7.95
CA ALA A 73 -10.15 2.98 -6.92
C ALA A 73 -9.77 2.45 -5.52
N ALA A 74 -9.84 3.30 -4.50
CA ALA A 74 -9.51 2.88 -3.13
C ALA A 74 -10.34 1.68 -2.62
N SER A 75 -11.55 1.52 -3.14
CA SER A 75 -12.47 0.43 -2.83
C SER A 75 -12.42 -0.74 -3.82
N ALA A 76 -11.56 -0.67 -4.85
CA ALA A 76 -11.51 -1.72 -5.86
C ALA A 76 -10.78 -2.94 -5.30
N ASP A 77 -11.37 -4.12 -5.52
CA ASP A 77 -10.68 -5.36 -5.24
C ASP A 77 -9.52 -5.55 -6.21
N ARG A 78 -8.41 -6.07 -5.68
CA ARG A 78 -7.25 -6.45 -6.49
C ARG A 78 -7.66 -7.58 -7.43
N PRO A 79 -7.34 -7.52 -8.73
CA PRO A 79 -7.65 -8.61 -9.64
C PRO A 79 -6.87 -9.88 -9.26
N GLU A 80 -7.54 -11.04 -9.36
CA GLU A 80 -6.94 -12.35 -9.10
C GLU A 80 -6.10 -12.85 -10.28
N ARG A 81 -6.32 -12.31 -11.48
CA ARG A 81 -5.61 -12.67 -12.71
C ARG A 81 -5.20 -11.43 -13.49
N ILE A 82 -4.03 -11.51 -14.12
CA ILE A 82 -3.48 -10.48 -15.00
C ILE A 82 -3.04 -11.10 -16.34
N ALA A 83 -3.20 -10.37 -17.43
CA ALA A 83 -2.82 -10.84 -18.76
C ALA A 83 -1.29 -10.84 -18.93
N CYS A 84 -0.74 -11.95 -19.42
CA CYS A 84 0.67 -12.04 -19.74
C CYS A 84 1.01 -11.14 -20.94
N PRO A 85 1.99 -10.22 -20.83
CA PRO A 85 2.37 -9.36 -21.96
C PRO A 85 3.02 -10.16 -23.10
N GLY A 86 3.53 -11.36 -22.82
CA GLY A 86 4.31 -12.17 -23.75
C GLY A 86 5.79 -11.80 -23.72
N SER A 87 6.45 -11.93 -24.87
CA SER A 87 7.86 -11.58 -25.07
C SER A 87 8.00 -10.32 -25.92
N ALA A 88 9.24 -9.90 -26.19
CA ALA A 88 9.50 -8.78 -27.10
C ALA A 88 9.00 -9.04 -28.53
N GLN A 89 8.79 -10.31 -28.93
CA GLN A 89 8.40 -10.68 -30.29
C GLN A 89 6.93 -11.14 -30.41
N LEU A 90 6.31 -11.61 -29.34
CA LEU A 90 4.99 -12.24 -29.39
C LEU A 90 4.14 -11.85 -28.18
N ARG A 91 2.90 -11.40 -28.44
CA ARG A 91 1.89 -11.19 -27.40
C ARG A 91 1.26 -12.51 -26.98
N CYS A 92 1.01 -12.65 -25.67
CA CYS A 92 0.43 -13.85 -25.08
C CYS A 92 -1.03 -13.64 -24.68
N ASP A 93 -1.31 -12.61 -23.87
CA ASP A 93 -2.62 -12.24 -23.34
C ASP A 93 -3.31 -13.33 -22.47
N ASP A 94 -2.64 -14.44 -22.17
CA ASP A 94 -3.12 -15.47 -21.24
C ASP A 94 -3.30 -14.89 -19.83
N GLY A 95 -4.48 -15.08 -19.24
CA GLY A 95 -4.76 -14.66 -17.87
C GLY A 95 -4.04 -15.56 -16.86
N CYS A 96 -3.01 -15.04 -16.19
CA CYS A 96 -2.23 -15.77 -15.19
C CYS A 96 -2.64 -15.34 -13.77
N ALA A 97 -2.66 -16.28 -12.82
CA ALA A 97 -3.02 -15.99 -11.43
C ALA A 97 -1.95 -15.15 -10.72
N VAL A 98 -2.38 -14.14 -9.96
CA VAL A 98 -1.49 -13.26 -9.20
C VAL A 98 -1.04 -13.98 -7.94
N ASP A 99 0.27 -14.21 -7.80
CA ASP A 99 0.88 -14.92 -6.68
C ASP A 99 1.49 -13.97 -5.63
N PHE A 100 1.89 -12.76 -6.04
CA PHE A 100 2.54 -11.80 -5.16
C PHE A 100 2.11 -10.35 -5.47
N THR A 101 2.15 -9.48 -4.46
CA THR A 101 1.77 -8.06 -4.59
C THR A 101 2.66 -7.20 -3.71
N TYR A 102 3.09 -6.05 -4.23
CA TYR A 102 3.96 -5.12 -3.50
C TYR A 102 3.71 -3.67 -3.90
N GLU A 103 4.09 -2.73 -3.02
CA GLU A 103 3.97 -1.29 -3.29
C GLU A 103 5.06 -0.82 -4.26
N PRO A 104 4.79 0.19 -5.10
CA PRO A 104 5.83 0.90 -5.84
C PRO A 104 6.87 1.47 -4.89
N ALA A 105 8.15 1.43 -5.29
CA ALA A 105 9.20 2.09 -4.54
C ALA A 105 8.88 3.58 -4.40
N ARG A 106 8.85 4.09 -3.16
CA ARG A 106 8.71 5.53 -2.93
C ARG A 106 10.05 6.20 -3.20
N PRO A 107 10.08 7.34 -3.92
CA PRO A 107 11.31 8.09 -4.06
C PRO A 107 11.81 8.50 -2.67
N THR A 108 13.06 8.17 -2.36
CA THR A 108 13.76 8.73 -1.20
C THR A 108 14.00 10.20 -1.50
N SER A 109 13.26 11.08 -0.83
CA SER A 109 13.51 12.53 -0.88
C SER A 109 14.67 12.91 0.02
#